data_AF-A0A068WPK0-F1
#
_entry.id   AF-A0A068WPK0-F1
#
_cell.length_a   1.000
_cell.length_b   1.000
_cell.length_c   1.000
_cell.angle_alpha   90.00
_cell.angle_beta   90.00
_cell.angle_gamma   90.00
#
_symmetry.space_group_name_H-M   'P 1'
#
loop_
_entity.id
_entity.type
_entity.pdbx_description
1 polymer ?
#
loop_
_entity_poly.entity_id
_entity_poly.type
_entity_poly.pdbx_seq_one_letter_code
_entity_poly.pdbx_strand_id
1 'polypeptide(L)'
;MQRRTFIRYVNLSFCLTTRNISSRARLRFPTLETLITAGLITPEELRRYRQSASDSMKPMNFLPLCWAQELVAEMYQEKNIVFDRAVELLTAEIGAYRDTLFQLSIYDWINVPLVYTQVATLIVYAYFIVALFAWQYLDPNQKYKHISVDLYVPIFGLLRFLFYMGWLKVAETLISPFGEDEDDFEIEEYIERNVQFTNFWDRAYNGEIPPVVHDAYWDTEDINLPDRISMVEGSGARQRSISSVSEDPLRGSLANVDFTKYRKMSVFVR
;
A
#
# COMPACT_ATOMS: atom_id res chain seq x y z
N MET A 1 14.16 6.64 -26.57
CA MET A 1 13.98 5.18 -26.70
C MET A 1 14.56 4.44 -25.48
N GLN A 2 15.84 4.61 -25.17
CA GLN A 2 16.51 3.97 -24.01
C GLN A 2 15.77 4.14 -22.66
N ARG A 3 15.32 5.36 -22.31
CA ARG A 3 14.51 5.61 -21.10
C ARG A 3 13.23 4.75 -21.05
N ARG A 4 12.49 4.65 -22.16
CA ARG A 4 11.28 3.81 -22.24
C ARG A 4 11.59 2.34 -22.06
N THR A 5 12.68 1.86 -22.67
CA THR A 5 13.12 0.47 -22.55
C THR A 5 13.53 0.16 -21.11
N PHE A 6 14.27 1.06 -20.45
CA PHE A 6 14.64 0.92 -19.05
C PHE A 6 13.43 0.76 -18.13
N ILE A 7 12.47 1.68 -18.21
CA ILE A 7 11.25 1.61 -17.38
C ILE A 7 10.44 0.35 -17.72
N ARG A 8 10.39 -0.04 -19.00
CA ARG A 8 9.70 -1.27 -19.40
C ARG A 8 10.34 -2.52 -18.80
N TYR A 9 11.67 -2.59 -18.66
CA TYR A 9 12.33 -3.70 -17.96
C TYR A 9 11.99 -3.76 -16.47
N VAL A 10 11.93 -2.60 -15.81
CA VAL A 10 11.46 -2.50 -14.41
C VAL A 10 10.03 -3.01 -14.27
N ASN A 11 9.12 -2.54 -15.14
CA ASN A 11 7.71 -2.96 -15.15
C ASN A 11 7.53 -4.44 -15.54
N LEU A 12 8.36 -4.96 -16.44
CA LEU A 12 8.34 -6.36 -16.84
C LEU A 12 8.72 -7.26 -15.67
N SER A 13 9.76 -6.91 -14.90
CA SER A 13 10.15 -7.68 -13.71
C SER A 13 9.07 -7.65 -12.62
N PHE A 14 8.42 -6.49 -12.43
CA PHE A 14 7.24 -6.37 -11.57
C PHE A 14 6.16 -7.36 -12.01
N CYS A 15 5.74 -7.27 -13.28
CA CYS A 15 4.66 -8.09 -13.82
C CYS A 15 4.96 -9.59 -13.76
N LEU A 16 6.18 -10.02 -14.08
CA LEU A 16 6.58 -11.42 -13.98
C LEU A 16 6.54 -11.93 -12.53
N THR A 17 6.95 -11.10 -11.57
CA THR A 17 6.91 -11.42 -10.15
C THR A 17 5.48 -11.50 -9.65
N THR A 18 4.69 -10.45 -9.87
CA THR A 18 3.32 -10.36 -9.38
C THR A 18 2.39 -11.39 -10.00
N ARG A 19 2.62 -11.77 -11.26
CA ARG A 19 1.90 -12.87 -11.92
C ARG A 19 2.12 -14.24 -11.26
N ASN A 20 3.26 -14.45 -10.62
CA ASN A 20 3.56 -15.71 -9.93
C ASN A 20 2.92 -15.78 -8.53
N ILE A 21 2.63 -14.64 -7.90
CA ILE A 21 2.08 -14.58 -6.53
C ILE A 21 0.58 -14.24 -6.51
N SER A 22 0.08 -13.45 -7.45
CA SER A 22 -1.32 -13.01 -7.50
C SER A 22 -2.14 -13.79 -8.52
N SER A 23 -3.31 -14.28 -8.09
CA SER A 23 -4.27 -14.94 -8.96
C SER A 23 -4.89 -13.95 -9.96
N ARG A 24 -5.30 -12.75 -9.52
CA ARG A 24 -5.84 -11.69 -10.40
C ARG A 24 -4.85 -11.29 -11.50
N ALA A 25 -3.58 -11.09 -11.14
CA ALA A 25 -2.53 -10.81 -12.13
C ALA A 25 -2.35 -11.96 -13.13
N ARG A 26 -2.47 -13.21 -12.67
CA ARG A 26 -2.38 -14.40 -13.52
C ARG A 26 -3.58 -14.55 -14.44
N LEU A 27 -4.78 -14.22 -13.99
CA LEU A 27 -6.00 -14.21 -14.80
C LEU A 27 -5.93 -13.14 -15.90
N ARG A 28 -5.38 -11.96 -15.59
CA ARG A 28 -5.20 -10.89 -16.58
C ARG A 28 -4.10 -11.21 -17.60
N PHE A 29 -3.01 -11.84 -17.16
CA PHE A 29 -1.87 -12.19 -18.01
C PHE A 29 -1.61 -13.71 -18.01
N PRO A 30 -2.48 -14.54 -18.61
CA PRO A 30 -2.45 -16.00 -18.46
C PRO A 30 -1.29 -16.68 -19.19
N THR A 31 -0.64 -16.02 -20.15
CA THR A 31 0.55 -16.54 -20.84
C THR A 31 1.60 -15.45 -21.03
N LEU A 32 2.86 -15.85 -21.24
CA LEU A 32 3.90 -14.87 -21.56
C LEU A 32 3.64 -14.13 -22.89
N GLU A 33 2.88 -14.73 -23.81
CA GLU A 33 2.48 -14.06 -25.06
C GLU A 33 1.52 -12.90 -24.81
N THR A 34 0.66 -12.98 -23.78
CA THR A 34 -0.20 -11.85 -23.39
C THR A 34 0.60 -10.63 -22.92
N LEU A 35 1.84 -10.83 -22.48
CA LEU A 35 2.74 -9.72 -22.14
C LEU A 35 3.23 -8.96 -23.39
N ILE A 36 3.30 -9.64 -24.54
CA ILE A 36 3.61 -8.98 -25.83
C ILE A 36 2.44 -8.10 -26.24
N THR A 37 1.21 -8.63 -26.20
CA THR A 37 0.01 -7.86 -26.54
C THR A 37 -0.21 -6.69 -25.59
N ALA A 38 0.21 -6.81 -24.33
CA ALA A 38 0.20 -5.73 -23.35
C ALA A 38 1.33 -4.70 -23.54
N GLY A 39 2.28 -4.92 -24.46
CA GLY A 39 3.41 -4.03 -24.71
C GLY A 39 4.47 -4.03 -23.61
N LEU A 40 4.46 -5.01 -22.70
CA LEU A 40 5.42 -5.14 -21.60
C LEU A 40 6.73 -5.79 -22.05
N ILE A 41 6.68 -6.66 -23.05
CA ILE A 41 7.86 -7.36 -23.60
C ILE A 41 7.79 -7.42 -25.12
N THR A 42 8.92 -7.29 -25.79
CA THR A 42 8.99 -7.52 -27.25
C THR A 42 9.14 -9.01 -27.57
N PRO A 43 8.80 -9.46 -28.80
CA PRO A 43 8.99 -10.85 -29.19
C PRO A 43 10.44 -11.35 -29.05
N GLU A 44 11.42 -10.50 -29.36
CA GLU A 44 12.84 -10.84 -29.24
C GLU A 44 13.29 -10.95 -27.78
N GLU A 45 12.83 -10.06 -26.91
CA GLU A 45 13.12 -10.16 -25.48
C GLU A 45 12.44 -11.38 -24.85
N LEU A 46 11.22 -11.73 -25.27
CA LEU A 46 10.58 -12.95 -24.81
C LEU A 46 11.35 -14.19 -25.25
N ARG A 47 11.88 -14.20 -26.48
CA ARG A 47 12.74 -15.26 -26.98
C ARG A 47 13.99 -15.41 -26.09
N ARG A 48 14.69 -14.31 -25.78
CA ARG A 48 15.85 -14.32 -24.88
C ARG A 48 15.50 -14.74 -23.46
N TYR A 49 14.37 -14.27 -22.93
CA TYR A 49 13.86 -14.67 -21.61
C TYR A 49 13.68 -16.18 -21.53
N ARG A 50 13.04 -16.79 -22.54
CA ARG A 50 12.84 -18.25 -22.60
C ARG A 50 14.15 -19.00 -22.73
N GLN A 51 15.10 -18.49 -23.50
CA GLN A 51 16.42 -19.12 -23.67
C GLN A 51 17.27 -19.09 -22.40
N SER A 52 16.95 -18.21 -21.44
CA SER A 52 17.62 -18.21 -20.13
C SER A 52 17.19 -19.39 -19.24
N ALA A 53 16.12 -20.10 -19.60
CA ALA A 53 15.71 -21.32 -18.92
C ALA A 53 16.73 -22.44 -19.17
N SER A 54 16.94 -23.29 -18.16
CA SER A 54 17.58 -24.60 -18.32
C SER A 54 16.57 -25.71 -18.06
N ASP A 55 16.94 -26.96 -18.35
CA ASP A 55 16.08 -28.12 -18.10
C ASP A 55 15.67 -28.25 -16.62
N SER A 56 16.48 -27.70 -15.70
CA SER A 56 16.25 -27.74 -14.26
C SER A 56 15.72 -26.43 -13.66
N MET A 57 15.76 -25.32 -14.39
CA MET A 57 15.46 -23.99 -13.84
C MET A 57 14.64 -23.13 -14.81
N LYS A 58 13.50 -22.63 -14.31
CA LYS A 58 12.69 -21.64 -15.04
C LYS A 58 13.44 -20.30 -15.13
N PRO A 59 13.15 -19.48 -16.15
CA PRO A 59 13.67 -18.12 -16.23
C PRO A 59 13.37 -17.34 -14.94
N MET A 60 14.35 -16.58 -14.48
CA MET A 60 14.19 -15.81 -13.25
C MET A 60 13.49 -14.48 -13.53
N ASN A 61 12.50 -14.14 -12.70
CA ASN A 61 11.68 -12.93 -12.86
C ASN A 61 12.49 -11.62 -12.76
N PHE A 62 13.67 -11.64 -12.14
CA PHE A 62 14.57 -10.49 -12.04
C PHE A 62 15.48 -10.32 -13.27
N LEU A 63 15.48 -11.23 -14.24
CA LEU A 63 16.32 -11.13 -15.43
C LEU A 63 16.15 -9.79 -16.19
N PRO A 64 14.95 -9.22 -16.34
CA PRO A 64 14.79 -7.89 -16.92
C PRO A 64 15.52 -6.79 -16.14
N LEU A 65 15.67 -6.91 -14.82
CA LEU A 65 16.45 -5.95 -14.01
C LEU A 65 17.96 -6.06 -14.32
N CYS A 66 18.47 -7.26 -14.62
CA CYS A 66 19.82 -7.41 -15.14
C CYS A 66 19.97 -6.70 -16.49
N TRP A 67 18.99 -6.83 -17.40
CA TRP A 67 19.00 -6.07 -18.66
C TRP A 67 18.92 -4.56 -18.44
N ALA A 68 18.17 -4.10 -17.43
CA ALA A 68 18.11 -2.69 -17.06
C ALA A 68 19.46 -2.17 -16.57
N GLN A 69 20.19 -2.96 -15.78
CA GLN A 69 21.53 -2.61 -15.31
C GLN A 69 22.54 -2.53 -16.46
N GLU A 70 22.54 -3.50 -17.38
CA GLU A 70 23.39 -3.46 -18.58
C GLU A 70 23.04 -2.25 -19.47
N LEU A 71 21.75 -1.93 -19.61
CA LEU A 71 21.30 -0.77 -20.36
C LEU A 71 21.78 0.54 -19.72
N VAL A 72 21.85 0.64 -18.39
CA VAL A 72 22.43 1.81 -17.71
C VAL A 72 23.93 1.92 -18.03
N ALA A 73 24.66 0.81 -18.06
CA ALA A 73 26.07 0.81 -18.46
C ALA A 73 26.26 1.27 -19.92
N GLU A 74 25.39 0.83 -20.83
CA GLU A 74 25.37 1.28 -22.23
C GLU A 74 25.06 2.79 -22.34
N MET A 75 24.04 3.28 -21.63
CA MET A 75 23.71 4.71 -21.60
C MET A 75 24.87 5.57 -21.08
N TYR A 76 25.68 5.05 -20.16
CA TYR A 76 26.88 5.72 -19.68
C TYR A 76 27.99 5.75 -20.73
N GLN A 77 28.25 4.62 -21.41
CA GLN A 77 29.24 4.55 -22.50
C GLN A 77 28.90 5.48 -23.67
N GLU A 78 27.60 5.59 -24.00
CA GLU A 78 27.10 6.52 -25.02
C GLU A 78 27.06 7.99 -24.57
N LYS A 79 27.43 8.28 -23.31
CA LYS A 79 27.38 9.62 -22.70
C LYS A 79 25.98 10.21 -22.59
N ASN A 80 24.94 9.38 -22.63
CA ASN A 80 23.56 9.79 -22.30
C ASN A 80 23.39 10.00 -20.79
N ILE A 81 24.18 9.29 -19.98
CA ILE A 81 24.40 9.57 -18.56
C ILE A 81 25.82 10.12 -18.42
N VAL A 82 25.95 11.33 -17.89
CA VAL A 82 27.25 12.03 -17.82
C VAL A 82 27.96 11.81 -16.48
N PHE A 83 27.19 11.62 -15.40
CA PHE A 83 27.73 11.60 -14.04
C PHE A 83 27.86 10.17 -13.50
N ASP A 84 29.06 9.79 -13.06
CA ASP A 84 29.34 8.48 -12.44
C ASP A 84 28.39 8.20 -11.26
N ARG A 85 28.11 9.23 -10.47
CA ARG A 85 27.18 9.12 -9.34
C ARG A 85 25.77 8.74 -9.77
N ALA A 86 25.31 9.18 -10.94
CA ALA A 86 23.99 8.81 -11.44
C ALA A 86 23.92 7.32 -11.81
N VAL A 87 25.00 6.77 -12.38
CA VAL A 87 25.11 5.33 -12.68
C VAL A 87 25.11 4.51 -11.40
N GLU A 88 25.88 4.93 -10.39
CA GLU A 88 25.93 4.28 -9.08
C GLU A 88 24.55 4.27 -8.41
N LEU A 89 23.87 5.42 -8.39
CA LEU A 89 22.52 5.55 -7.80
C LEU A 89 21.51 4.67 -8.54
N LEU A 90 21.47 4.73 -9.88
CA LEU A 90 20.55 3.89 -10.67
C LEU A 90 20.80 2.40 -10.42
N THR A 91 22.06 1.98 -10.35
CA THR A 91 22.41 0.58 -10.07
C THR A 91 21.96 0.16 -8.67
N ALA A 92 22.17 1.03 -7.67
CA ALA A 92 21.73 0.78 -6.30
C ALA A 92 20.20 0.67 -6.19
N GLU A 93 19.46 1.56 -6.85
CA GLU A 93 17.99 1.54 -6.86
C GLU A 93 17.43 0.29 -7.56
N ILE A 94 18.05 -0.16 -8.65
CA ILE A 94 17.67 -1.44 -9.30
C ILE A 94 17.87 -2.62 -8.34
N GLY A 95 18.98 -2.62 -7.59
CA GLY A 95 19.26 -3.62 -6.56
C GLY A 95 18.22 -3.61 -5.44
N ALA A 96 17.94 -2.46 -4.85
CA ALA A 96 16.94 -2.31 -3.80
C ALA A 96 15.53 -2.70 -4.27
N TYR A 97 15.19 -2.36 -5.52
CA TYR A 97 13.94 -2.77 -6.14
C TYR A 97 13.84 -4.30 -6.31
N ARG A 98 14.93 -4.93 -6.77
CA ARG A 98 15.02 -6.39 -6.87
C ARG A 98 14.82 -7.05 -5.50
N ASP A 99 15.43 -6.53 -4.46
CA ASP A 99 15.29 -7.06 -3.09
C ASP A 99 13.84 -6.96 -2.62
N THR A 100 13.17 -5.85 -2.92
CA THR A 100 11.74 -5.67 -2.61
C THR A 100 10.84 -6.68 -3.35
N LEU A 101 11.09 -6.90 -4.64
CA LEU A 101 10.37 -7.94 -5.41
C LEU A 101 10.66 -9.36 -4.87
N PHE A 102 11.89 -9.61 -4.43
CA PHE A 102 12.24 -10.89 -3.84
C PHE A 102 11.56 -11.11 -2.49
N GLN A 103 11.46 -10.07 -1.65
CA GLN A 103 10.68 -10.14 -0.41
C GLN A 103 9.21 -10.51 -0.67
N LEU A 104 8.58 -9.96 -1.71
CA LEU A 104 7.22 -10.36 -2.10
C LEU A 104 7.15 -11.86 -2.45
N SER A 105 8.15 -12.38 -3.14
CA SER A 105 8.23 -13.81 -3.46
C SER A 105 8.48 -14.68 -2.22
N ILE A 106 9.21 -14.16 -1.22
CA ILE A 106 9.41 -14.86 0.06
C ILE A 106 8.09 -14.96 0.81
N TYR A 107 7.28 -13.89 0.87
CA TYR A 107 5.98 -13.92 1.55
C TYR A 107 5.01 -14.93 0.92
N ASP A 108 5.04 -15.11 -0.40
CA ASP A 108 4.27 -16.14 -1.09
C ASP A 108 4.83 -17.55 -0.86
N TRP A 109 6.16 -17.69 -0.86
CA TRP A 109 6.80 -19.00 -0.70
C TRP A 109 6.74 -19.53 0.73
N ILE A 110 6.98 -18.66 1.72
CA ILE A 110 7.03 -19.00 3.15
C ILE A 110 5.75 -18.49 3.81
N ASN A 111 4.72 -19.32 3.74
CA ASN A 111 3.44 -19.07 4.40
C ASN A 111 3.53 -19.31 5.91
N VAL A 112 2.58 -18.74 6.66
CA VAL A 112 2.38 -19.04 8.08
C VAL A 112 2.29 -20.56 8.26
N PRO A 113 3.05 -21.16 9.21
CA PRO A 113 3.03 -22.60 9.41
C PRO A 113 1.60 -23.12 9.58
N LEU A 114 1.25 -24.13 8.79
CA LEU A 114 -0.12 -24.67 8.74
C LEU A 114 -0.64 -25.10 10.12
N VAL A 115 0.24 -25.58 10.99
CA VAL A 115 -0.14 -25.96 12.37
C VAL A 115 -0.67 -24.76 13.17
N TYR A 116 -0.19 -23.54 12.93
CA TYR A 116 -0.67 -22.36 13.66
C TYR A 116 -2.09 -21.98 13.26
N THR A 117 -2.38 -21.98 11.95
CA THR A 117 -3.74 -21.72 11.47
C THR A 117 -4.70 -22.81 11.92
N GLN A 118 -4.30 -24.08 11.83
CA GLN A 118 -5.09 -25.22 12.30
C GLN A 118 -5.40 -25.16 13.80
N VAL A 119 -4.40 -24.86 14.64
CA VAL A 119 -4.59 -24.77 16.09
C VAL A 119 -5.53 -23.61 16.44
N ALA A 120 -5.37 -22.45 15.80
CA ALA A 120 -6.27 -21.32 16.00
C ALA A 120 -7.72 -21.66 15.64
N THR A 121 -7.95 -22.25 14.46
CA THR A 121 -9.29 -22.67 14.02
C THR A 121 -9.87 -23.72 14.95
N LEU A 122 -9.09 -24.72 15.36
CA LEU A 122 -9.54 -25.79 16.27
C LEU A 122 -9.97 -25.22 17.61
N ILE A 123 -9.20 -24.30 18.20
CA ILE A 123 -9.53 -23.68 19.50
C ILE A 123 -10.86 -22.93 19.41
N VAL A 124 -11.03 -22.08 18.39
CA VAL A 124 -12.25 -21.30 18.21
C VAL A 124 -13.45 -22.22 17.98
N TYR A 125 -13.30 -23.25 17.14
CA TYR A 125 -14.39 -24.18 16.84
C TYR A 125 -14.75 -25.06 18.04
N ALA A 126 -13.76 -25.59 18.76
CA ALA A 126 -13.98 -26.39 19.96
C ALA A 126 -14.69 -25.57 21.06
N TYR A 127 -14.30 -24.30 21.23
CA TYR A 127 -15.00 -23.37 22.12
C TYR A 127 -16.48 -23.28 21.76
N PHE A 128 -16.80 -23.07 20.48
CA PHE A 128 -18.19 -22.95 20.04
C PHE A 128 -18.98 -24.25 20.07
N ILE A 129 -18.35 -25.41 19.84
CA ILE A 129 -19.00 -26.71 20.02
C ILE A 129 -19.48 -26.88 21.47
N VAL A 130 -18.63 -26.57 22.45
CA VAL A 130 -19.02 -26.64 23.86
C VAL A 130 -20.03 -25.54 24.20
N ALA A 131 -19.86 -24.34 23.66
CA ALA A 131 -20.76 -23.22 23.88
C ALA A 131 -22.19 -23.50 23.37
N LEU A 132 -22.36 -24.26 22.28
CA LEU A 132 -23.68 -24.65 21.78
C LEU A 132 -24.50 -25.41 22.82
N PHE A 133 -23.86 -26.27 23.61
CA PHE A 133 -24.52 -26.97 24.72
C PHE A 133 -24.64 -26.07 25.97
N ALA A 134 -23.60 -25.30 26.27
CA ALA A 134 -23.56 -24.47 27.48
C ALA A 134 -24.50 -23.26 27.45
N TRP A 135 -24.85 -22.77 26.25
CA TRP A 135 -25.72 -21.60 26.07
C TRP A 135 -27.19 -21.95 25.87
N GLN A 136 -27.56 -23.23 26.00
CA GLN A 136 -28.97 -23.62 26.04
C GLN A 136 -29.62 -23.08 27.32
N TYR A 137 -30.77 -22.43 27.18
CA TYR A 137 -31.60 -22.09 28.33
C TYR A 137 -32.26 -23.38 28.86
N LEU A 138 -32.01 -23.70 30.13
CA LEU A 138 -32.63 -24.84 30.81
C LEU A 138 -33.96 -24.43 31.43
N ASP A 139 -34.86 -25.42 31.59
CA ASP A 139 -36.20 -25.24 32.17
C ASP A 139 -36.11 -24.53 33.55
N PRO A 140 -36.63 -23.29 33.68
CA PRO A 140 -36.59 -22.54 34.93
C PRO A 140 -37.30 -23.25 36.10
N ASN A 141 -38.25 -24.14 35.81
CA ASN A 141 -39.02 -24.86 36.83
C ASN A 141 -38.16 -25.87 37.62
N GLN A 142 -37.03 -26.31 37.06
CA GLN A 142 -36.13 -27.27 37.67
C GLN A 142 -35.16 -26.63 38.70
N LYS A 143 -35.25 -25.30 38.92
CA LYS A 143 -34.51 -24.52 39.93
C LYS A 143 -32.99 -24.74 39.92
N TYR A 144 -32.39 -24.82 38.73
CA TYR A 144 -30.94 -24.85 38.59
C TYR A 144 -30.30 -23.55 39.11
N LYS A 145 -29.17 -23.67 39.81
CA LYS A 145 -28.46 -22.53 40.38
C LYS A 145 -27.97 -21.60 39.25
N HIS A 146 -28.27 -20.30 39.35
CA HIS A 146 -27.95 -19.26 38.35
C HIS A 146 -28.69 -19.33 37.01
N ILE A 147 -29.79 -20.11 36.91
CA ILE A 147 -30.61 -20.20 35.70
C ILE A 147 -32.06 -19.83 36.06
N SER A 148 -32.37 -18.53 35.97
CA SER A 148 -33.70 -18.00 36.31
C SER A 148 -34.38 -17.28 35.14
N VAL A 149 -33.69 -17.09 34.01
CA VAL A 149 -34.18 -16.32 32.86
C VAL A 149 -33.98 -17.15 31.61
N ASP A 150 -35.08 -17.38 30.88
CA ASP A 150 -35.08 -17.96 29.54
C ASP A 150 -35.42 -16.85 28.54
N LEU A 151 -34.43 -16.45 27.74
CA LEU A 151 -34.59 -15.43 26.70
C LEU A 151 -34.97 -16.03 25.34
N TYR A 152 -35.06 -17.37 25.24
CA TYR A 152 -35.22 -18.16 24.00
C TYR A 152 -34.06 -17.99 22.99
N VAL A 153 -33.57 -16.77 22.77
CA VAL A 153 -32.43 -16.43 21.92
C VAL A 153 -31.23 -16.02 22.77
N PRO A 154 -30.06 -16.69 22.66
CA PRO A 154 -28.88 -16.36 23.45
C PRO A 154 -28.13 -15.14 22.87
N ILE A 155 -28.68 -13.93 23.04
CA ILE A 155 -28.15 -12.68 22.44
C ILE A 155 -26.67 -12.44 22.77
N PHE A 156 -26.26 -12.60 24.04
CA PHE A 156 -24.86 -12.43 24.43
C PHE A 156 -23.94 -13.54 23.91
N GLY A 157 -24.47 -14.75 23.70
CA GLY A 157 -23.75 -15.85 23.06
C GLY A 157 -23.50 -15.55 21.58
N LEU A 158 -24.51 -15.06 20.87
CA LEU A 158 -24.39 -14.60 19.48
C LEU A 158 -23.40 -13.44 19.35
N LEU A 159 -23.41 -12.48 20.28
CA LEU A 159 -22.45 -11.39 20.28
C LEU A 159 -21.02 -11.89 20.46
N ARG A 160 -20.78 -12.84 21.37
CA ARG A 160 -19.47 -13.50 21.53
C ARG A 160 -19.07 -14.27 20.27
N PHE A 161 -20.02 -14.94 19.63
CA PHE A 161 -19.81 -15.61 18.35
C PHE A 161 -19.29 -14.64 17.30
N LEU A 162 -19.97 -13.51 17.11
CA LEU A 162 -19.55 -12.48 16.16
C LEU A 162 -18.13 -11.96 16.46
N PHE A 163 -17.78 -11.73 17.73
CA PHE A 163 -16.44 -11.26 18.07
C PHE A 163 -15.34 -12.29 17.79
N TYR A 164 -15.46 -13.53 18.28
CA TYR A 164 -14.38 -14.51 18.09
C TYR A 164 -14.31 -15.06 16.66
N MET A 165 -15.46 -15.32 16.02
CA MET A 165 -15.47 -15.73 14.62
C MET A 165 -15.06 -14.58 13.71
N GLY A 166 -15.53 -13.36 13.97
CA GLY A 166 -15.11 -12.18 13.22
C GLY A 166 -13.61 -11.96 13.30
N TRP A 167 -13.01 -12.09 14.49
CA TRP A 167 -11.57 -11.97 14.65
C TRP A 167 -10.79 -13.08 13.92
N LEU A 168 -11.26 -14.33 13.98
CA LEU A 168 -10.69 -15.41 13.18
C LEU A 168 -10.79 -15.13 11.68
N LYS A 169 -11.95 -14.63 11.22
CA LYS A 169 -12.17 -14.29 9.80
C LYS A 169 -11.24 -13.18 9.32
N VAL A 170 -11.00 -12.13 10.12
CA VAL A 170 -10.02 -11.09 9.77
C VAL A 170 -8.63 -11.69 9.50
N ALA A 171 -8.19 -12.64 10.33
CA ALA A 171 -6.90 -13.30 10.10
C ALA A 171 -6.92 -14.20 8.85
N GLU A 172 -8.04 -14.85 8.55
CA GLU A 172 -8.21 -15.68 7.35
C GLU A 172 -8.17 -14.83 6.07
N THR A 173 -8.77 -13.64 6.04
CA THR A 173 -8.72 -12.77 4.85
C THR A 173 -7.31 -12.22 4.63
N LEU A 174 -6.62 -11.81 5.70
CA LEU A 174 -5.30 -11.20 5.59
C LEU A 174 -4.14 -12.18 5.33
N ILE A 175 -4.40 -13.49 5.37
CA ILE A 175 -3.34 -14.50 5.19
C ILE A 175 -2.82 -14.55 3.75
N SER A 176 -3.66 -14.20 2.77
CA SER A 176 -3.35 -14.28 1.34
C SER A 176 -3.83 -13.02 0.62
N PRO A 177 -3.19 -11.86 0.82
CA PRO A 177 -3.67 -10.56 0.31
C PRO A 177 -3.54 -10.38 -1.21
N PHE A 178 -3.11 -11.42 -1.93
CA PHE A 178 -2.92 -11.43 -3.40
C PHE A 178 -3.96 -12.33 -4.11
N GLY A 179 -5.01 -12.72 -3.40
CA GLY A 179 -6.10 -13.53 -3.90
C GLY A 179 -7.10 -12.74 -4.76
N GLU A 180 -8.36 -13.12 -4.66
CA GLU A 180 -9.49 -12.56 -5.41
C GLU A 180 -10.58 -11.99 -4.49
N ASP A 181 -10.30 -11.86 -3.19
CA ASP A 181 -11.26 -11.30 -2.24
C ASP A 181 -11.43 -9.78 -2.47
N GLU A 182 -12.55 -9.21 -2.01
CA GLU A 182 -12.87 -7.78 -2.22
C GLU A 182 -11.84 -6.85 -1.58
N ASP A 183 -11.23 -7.26 -0.46
CA ASP A 183 -10.23 -6.47 0.28
C ASP A 183 -8.77 -6.80 -0.12
N ASP A 184 -8.56 -7.70 -1.09
CA ASP A 184 -7.23 -8.05 -1.58
C ASP A 184 -6.62 -6.93 -2.45
N PHE A 185 -5.30 -6.95 -2.59
CA PHE A 185 -4.61 -5.97 -3.43
C PHE A 185 -4.98 -6.13 -4.91
N GLU A 186 -5.39 -5.03 -5.54
CA GLU A 186 -5.69 -4.93 -6.97
C GLU A 186 -4.41 -4.83 -7.81
N ILE A 187 -3.61 -5.89 -7.78
CA ILE A 187 -2.29 -5.97 -8.42
C ILE A 187 -2.33 -5.68 -9.92
N GLU A 188 -3.39 -6.08 -10.59
CA GLU A 188 -3.60 -5.78 -12.00
C GLU A 188 -3.70 -4.28 -12.28
N GLU A 189 -4.29 -3.50 -11.38
CA GLU A 189 -4.39 -2.05 -11.51
C GLU A 189 -3.02 -1.39 -11.31
N TYR A 190 -2.22 -1.90 -10.37
CA TYR A 190 -0.84 -1.46 -10.21
C TYR A 190 -0.01 -1.71 -11.47
N ILE A 191 -0.15 -2.88 -12.10
CA ILE A 191 0.55 -3.18 -13.38
C ILE A 191 0.12 -2.18 -14.46
N GLU A 192 -1.19 -1.97 -14.62
CA GLU A 192 -1.72 -1.04 -15.62
C GLU A 192 -1.27 0.40 -15.38
N ARG A 193 -1.41 0.89 -14.14
CA ARG A 193 -0.93 2.21 -13.72
C ARG A 193 0.54 2.39 -14.03
N ASN A 194 1.38 1.39 -13.73
CA ASN A 194 2.83 1.48 -14.00
C ASN A 194 3.13 1.56 -15.50
N VAL A 195 2.38 0.84 -16.34
CA VAL A 195 2.49 0.94 -17.82
C VAL A 195 2.03 2.31 -18.33
N GLN A 196 0.91 2.83 -17.82
CA GLN A 196 0.43 4.17 -18.16
C GLN A 196 1.43 5.24 -17.74
N PHE A 197 2.06 5.10 -16.57
CA PHE A 197 3.07 6.02 -16.06
C PHE A 197 4.33 6.06 -16.93
N THR A 198 4.74 4.95 -17.53
CA THR A 198 5.82 4.93 -18.55
C THR A 198 5.49 5.83 -19.74
N ASN A 199 4.24 5.80 -20.21
CA ASN A 199 3.80 6.65 -21.31
C ASN A 199 3.71 8.11 -20.89
N PHE A 200 3.26 8.39 -19.66
CA PHE A 200 3.24 9.72 -19.09
C PHE A 200 4.65 10.32 -19.01
N TRP A 201 5.62 9.61 -18.42
CA TRP A 201 7.00 10.10 -18.31
C TRP A 201 7.62 10.45 -19.66
N ASP A 202 7.38 9.63 -20.67
CA ASP A 202 7.95 9.85 -21.99
C ASP A 202 7.30 11.03 -22.74
N ARG A 203 6.00 11.29 -22.52
CA ARG A 203 5.25 12.36 -23.21
C ARG A 203 5.25 13.69 -22.46
N ALA A 204 5.01 13.65 -21.16
CA ALA A 204 4.82 14.83 -20.33
C ALA A 204 6.15 15.39 -19.79
N TYR A 205 7.14 14.53 -19.57
CA TYR A 205 8.46 14.95 -19.11
C TYR A 205 9.50 14.72 -20.21
N ASN A 206 9.53 15.63 -21.17
CA ASN A 206 10.56 15.67 -22.23
C ASN A 206 11.87 16.33 -21.76
N GLY A 207 11.93 16.78 -20.50
CA GLY A 207 13.06 17.54 -19.95
C GLY A 207 12.91 19.07 -20.08
N GLU A 208 11.79 19.54 -20.61
CA GLU A 208 11.44 20.96 -20.61
C GLU A 208 10.74 21.31 -19.29
N ILE A 209 11.22 22.37 -18.65
CA ILE A 209 10.55 22.96 -17.49
C ILE A 209 9.71 24.15 -17.93
N PRO A 210 8.59 24.44 -17.26
CA PRO A 210 7.90 25.71 -17.45
C PRO A 210 8.83 26.91 -17.22
N PRO A 211 8.57 28.06 -17.84
CA PRO A 211 9.35 29.27 -17.59
C PRO A 211 9.40 29.61 -16.10
N VAL A 212 10.59 29.97 -15.62
CA VAL A 212 10.77 30.44 -14.24
C VAL A 212 10.19 31.84 -14.14
N VAL A 213 9.09 31.98 -13.41
CA VAL A 213 8.38 33.24 -13.18
C VAL A 213 8.22 33.49 -11.69
N HIS A 214 8.10 34.75 -11.32
CA HIS A 214 7.71 35.13 -9.97
C HIS A 214 6.32 34.56 -9.66
N ASP A 215 6.20 33.95 -8.50
CA ASP A 215 4.94 33.45 -8.00
C ASP A 215 4.08 34.61 -7.47
N ALA A 216 2.83 34.32 -7.13
CA ALA A 216 1.86 35.34 -6.70
C ALA A 216 2.26 36.07 -5.41
N TYR A 217 3.20 35.51 -4.65
CA TYR A 217 3.62 36.01 -3.35
C TYR A 217 5.07 36.52 -3.33
N TRP A 218 5.70 36.68 -4.50
CA TRP A 218 7.13 36.99 -4.59
C TRP A 218 7.56 38.24 -3.81
N ASP A 219 6.74 39.28 -3.83
CA ASP A 219 7.01 40.56 -3.14
C ASP A 219 6.25 40.71 -1.80
N THR A 220 5.58 39.66 -1.32
CA THR A 220 4.75 39.71 -0.10
C THR A 220 5.39 38.97 1.07
N GLU A 221 5.50 39.61 2.24
CA GLU A 221 5.99 38.97 3.46
C GLU A 221 4.94 38.05 4.10
N ASP A 222 3.65 38.42 4.02
CA ASP A 222 2.54 37.68 4.61
C ASP A 222 1.71 36.93 3.55
N ILE A 223 1.85 35.61 3.50
CA ILE A 223 1.11 34.74 2.57
C ILE A 223 -0.26 34.40 3.18
N ASN A 224 -1.32 34.91 2.56
CA ASN A 224 -2.70 34.58 2.92
C ASN A 224 -3.35 33.76 1.80
N LEU A 225 -3.48 32.44 2.01
CA LEU A 225 -4.14 31.55 1.06
C LEU A 225 -5.67 31.78 1.08
N PRO A 226 -6.37 31.54 -0.05
CA PRO A 226 -7.82 31.57 -0.08
C PRO A 226 -8.42 30.61 0.95
N ASP A 227 -9.53 31.02 1.56
CA ASP A 227 -10.29 30.18 2.48
C ASP A 227 -10.72 28.86 1.80
N ARG A 228 -10.72 27.77 2.58
CA ARG A 228 -11.23 26.47 2.11
C ARG A 228 -12.68 26.63 1.67
N ILE A 229 -12.97 26.28 0.42
CA ILE A 229 -14.35 26.13 -0.05
C ILE A 229 -14.99 25.01 0.75
N SER A 230 -15.92 25.34 1.64
CA SER A 230 -16.75 24.34 2.32
C SER A 230 -17.66 23.68 1.29
N MET A 231 -17.47 22.39 1.01
CA MET A 231 -18.38 21.60 0.17
C MET A 231 -19.69 21.34 0.93
N VAL A 232 -20.50 22.38 1.13
CA VAL A 232 -21.91 22.26 1.45
C VAL A 232 -22.62 23.40 0.75
N GLU A 233 -23.20 23.13 -0.41
CA GLU A 233 -24.47 23.75 -0.84
C GLU A 233 -25.03 23.00 -2.05
N GLY A 234 -25.60 21.82 -1.77
CA GLY A 234 -26.71 21.28 -2.54
C GLY A 234 -28.00 21.75 -1.88
N SER A 235 -28.79 22.53 -2.61
CA SER A 235 -30.18 22.95 -2.35
C SER A 235 -30.45 23.91 -1.17
N GLY A 236 -30.71 25.17 -1.53
CA GLY A 236 -31.76 25.99 -0.90
C GLY A 236 -31.41 26.77 0.37
N ALA A 237 -31.19 28.08 0.18
CA ALA A 237 -31.53 29.14 1.14
C ALA A 237 -30.88 29.12 2.55
N ARG A 238 -29.66 29.66 2.64
CA ARG A 238 -29.28 30.80 3.52
C ARG A 238 -27.75 30.87 3.57
N GLN A 239 -27.18 31.86 2.88
CA GLN A 239 -25.82 32.32 3.16
C GLN A 239 -25.76 32.84 4.61
N ARG A 240 -25.35 31.97 5.54
CA ARG A 240 -24.60 32.39 6.71
C ARG A 240 -23.14 32.25 6.30
N SER A 241 -22.47 33.37 6.05
CA SER A 241 -21.01 33.40 5.99
C SER A 241 -20.49 32.89 7.32
N ILE A 242 -20.09 31.63 7.36
CA ILE A 242 -19.20 31.14 8.42
C ILE A 242 -17.84 31.65 8.00
N SER A 243 -17.44 32.80 8.53
CA SER A 243 -16.05 33.24 8.47
C SER A 243 -15.22 32.12 9.10
N SER A 244 -14.39 31.45 8.31
CA SER A 244 -13.27 30.68 8.83
C SER A 244 -12.42 31.65 9.64
N VAL A 245 -12.61 31.64 10.96
CA VAL A 245 -11.66 32.26 11.87
C VAL A 245 -10.35 31.56 11.59
N SER A 246 -9.36 32.28 11.06
CA SER A 246 -8.00 31.77 10.98
C SER A 246 -7.61 31.41 12.42
N GLU A 247 -7.63 30.12 12.76
CA GLU A 247 -7.13 29.69 14.05
C GLU A 247 -5.68 30.14 14.13
N ASP A 248 -5.34 30.88 15.20
CA ASP A 248 -3.97 31.32 15.43
C ASP A 248 -3.04 30.10 15.30
N PRO A 249 -1.88 30.24 14.61
CA PRO A 249 -0.92 29.15 14.49
C PRO A 249 -0.69 28.51 15.85
N LEU A 250 -0.70 27.18 15.93
CA LEU A 250 -0.56 26.46 17.19
C LEU A 250 0.82 26.74 17.80
N ARG A 251 0.94 27.79 18.62
CA ARG A 251 2.20 28.24 19.23
C ARG A 251 2.68 27.31 20.38
N GLY A 252 1.90 26.28 20.71
CA GLY A 252 2.14 25.35 21.81
C GLY A 252 1.39 25.75 23.09
N SER A 253 1.18 24.78 23.98
CA SER A 253 0.35 24.96 25.20
C SER A 253 0.88 25.99 26.20
N LEU A 254 2.15 26.36 26.10
CA LEU A 254 2.81 27.35 26.97
C LEU A 254 2.99 28.71 26.31
N ALA A 255 2.53 28.92 25.07
CA ALA A 255 2.72 30.18 24.36
C ALA A 255 2.10 31.40 25.06
N ASN A 256 1.07 31.16 25.88
CA ASN A 256 0.40 32.20 26.68
C ASN A 256 0.92 32.27 28.13
N VAL A 257 1.97 31.51 28.47
CA VAL A 257 2.55 31.50 29.82
C VAL A 257 3.70 32.51 29.88
N ASP A 258 3.38 33.69 30.41
CA ASP A 258 4.38 34.72 30.71
C ASP A 258 5.07 34.42 32.06
N PHE A 259 6.25 33.81 32.00
CA PHE A 259 7.07 33.51 33.17
C PHE A 259 7.62 34.76 33.88
N THR A 260 7.51 35.95 33.26
CA THR A 260 8.03 37.20 33.85
C THR A 260 7.05 37.84 34.84
N LYS A 261 5.75 37.51 34.79
CA LYS A 261 4.73 38.03 35.72
C LYS A 261 4.93 37.64 37.18
N TYR A 262 5.72 36.60 37.47
CA TYR A 262 5.95 36.12 38.85
C TYR A 262 7.33 36.46 39.43
N ARG A 263 8.19 37.20 38.69
CA ARG A 263 9.49 37.61 39.22
C ARG A 263 9.34 38.87 40.07
N LYS A 264 8.99 38.72 41.36
CA LYS A 264 9.25 39.78 42.35
C LYS A 264 10.76 40.03 42.36
N MET A 265 11.22 41.15 41.80
CA MET A 265 12.60 41.61 41.98
C MET A 265 12.81 41.89 43.46
N SER A 266 13.56 41.01 44.15
CA SER A 266 14.21 41.38 45.41
C SER A 266 15.33 42.37 45.06
N VAL A 267 15.03 43.66 45.21
CA VAL A 267 16.06 44.69 45.21
C VAL A 267 16.88 44.49 46.48
N PHE A 268 18.07 43.91 46.35
CA PHE A 268 19.10 43.99 47.37
C PHE A 268 19.69 45.41 47.32
N VAL A 269 19.22 46.28 48.21
CA VAL A 269 19.96 47.51 48.55
C VAL A 269 21.00 47.12 49.62
N ARG A 270 22.23 47.57 49.41
CA ARG A 270 23.37 47.39 50.32
C ARG A 270 23.11 47.96 51.72
#